data_AF-A0A811T623-F1
#
_entry.id   AF-A0A811T623-F1
#
_cell.length_a   1.000
_cell.length_b   1.000
_cell.length_c   1.000
_cell.angle_alpha   90.00
_cell.angle_beta   90.00
_cell.angle_gamma   90.00
#
_symmetry.space_group_name_H-M   'P 1'
#
loop_
_entity.id
_entity.type
_entity.pdbx_description
1 polymer ?
#
loop_
_entity_poly.entity_id
_entity_poly.type
_entity_poly.pdbx_seq_one_letter_code
_entity_poly.pdbx_strand_id
1 'polypeptide(L)'
;MFSKILVANRGEIAIRVMRACRELGISTVAVYSEADKNALFVKYADEAYFIGPPQSAQSYLNMDNIVDAIHKSGSEAVHPGYGFLSENADFVKRCKSDGIVFIGPSEKTIRGAGSKIEARKTMQKAGIPVIPGTEERIENVEHAISAAEEIGYPVIVKSSAGGGGIGMKVVKETSEIEQTIESTQSVARSVFGDETVFIEKYLEEPRHIEFQILADSHDNIVHLCDRECSIQRRHQKLIEEAPSPAMTVELRERMGASAIKAAKVIDYVNSGTIEFLYSKGDYYFLEVNTRLQVEHPITEVITGVDLVKEQINIAYGDEISMKQQDVHINGWAIECRINAEDPLSEFTPSPGRIRYYRSPGGPGVRVDSGVYAGYTISPYYDSLVSKLSVWAPSRMEAISRMKRALYEYIIVGVKTNIPFHKAVMNSRAFQNGELTTHFIDDHHILRDVEKLAHDEKSKGGSLAAALETDNKKIAAVTAAVGAYLNQRR
;
A
#
# COMPACT_ATOMS: atom_id res chain seq x y z
N MET A 1 -8.15 -20.08 -20.96
CA MET A 1 -7.92 -18.70 -20.50
C MET A 1 -9.17 -17.85 -20.69
N PHE A 2 -9.37 -16.78 -19.91
CA PHE A 2 -10.43 -15.80 -20.14
C PHE A 2 -10.24 -15.08 -21.48
N SER A 3 -11.33 -14.69 -22.13
CA SER A 3 -11.30 -13.88 -23.36
C SER A 3 -11.32 -12.37 -23.08
N LYS A 4 -12.03 -11.95 -22.02
CA LYS A 4 -12.20 -10.55 -21.65
C LYS A 4 -12.34 -10.35 -20.14
N ILE A 5 -11.56 -9.42 -19.58
CA ILE A 5 -11.56 -9.06 -18.17
C ILE A 5 -11.87 -7.57 -17.99
N LEU A 6 -12.81 -7.26 -17.10
CA LEU A 6 -13.04 -5.90 -16.63
C LEU A 6 -12.17 -5.61 -15.41
N VAL A 7 -11.51 -4.45 -15.40
CA VAL A 7 -10.73 -3.99 -14.24
C VAL A 7 -11.56 -2.98 -13.46
N ALA A 8 -12.12 -3.39 -12.32
CA ALA A 8 -12.96 -2.58 -11.46
C ALA A 8 -12.12 -1.67 -10.54
N ASN A 9 -11.18 -0.94 -11.13
CA ASN A 9 -10.27 -0.03 -10.44
C ASN A 9 -9.78 1.08 -11.38
N ARG A 10 -8.89 1.94 -10.89
CA ARG A 10 -8.35 3.10 -11.59
C ARG A 10 -6.83 3.20 -11.42
N GLY A 11 -6.24 4.23 -12.04
CA GLY A 11 -4.86 4.62 -11.77
C GLY A 11 -3.83 3.56 -12.20
N GLU A 12 -2.75 3.44 -11.43
CA GLU A 12 -1.62 2.56 -11.77
C GLU A 12 -2.02 1.08 -11.78
N ILE A 13 -2.81 0.64 -10.79
CA ILE A 13 -3.19 -0.77 -10.66
C ILE A 13 -4.06 -1.24 -11.82
N ALA A 14 -4.93 -0.36 -12.33
CA ALA A 14 -5.70 -0.67 -13.52
C ALA A 14 -4.78 -0.96 -14.72
N ILE A 15 -3.76 -0.13 -14.93
CA ILE A 15 -2.76 -0.35 -15.98
C ILE A 15 -1.95 -1.62 -15.72
N ARG A 16 -1.51 -1.86 -14.48
CA ARG A 16 -0.76 -3.05 -14.09
C ARG A 16 -1.50 -4.35 -14.43
N VAL A 17 -2.81 -4.39 -14.15
CA VAL A 17 -3.67 -5.53 -14.49
C VAL A 17 -3.83 -5.65 -15.99
N MET A 18 -4.15 -4.55 -16.69
CA MET A 18 -4.32 -4.59 -18.13
C MET A 18 -3.05 -4.99 -18.89
N ARG A 19 -1.86 -4.66 -18.36
CA ARG A 19 -0.57 -5.15 -18.90
C ARG A 19 -0.47 -6.67 -18.81
N ALA A 20 -0.78 -7.26 -17.66
CA ALA A 20 -0.82 -8.72 -17.51
C ALA A 20 -1.82 -9.36 -18.47
N CYS A 21 -3.04 -8.84 -18.55
CA CYS A 21 -4.07 -9.31 -19.49
C CYS A 21 -3.56 -9.26 -20.94
N ARG A 22 -2.95 -8.14 -21.35
CA ARG A 22 -2.44 -7.94 -22.71
C ARG A 22 -1.34 -8.94 -23.06
N GLU A 23 -0.42 -9.22 -22.13
CA GLU A 23 0.63 -10.24 -22.31
C GLU A 23 0.07 -11.67 -22.37
N LEU A 24 -1.07 -11.90 -21.72
CA LEU A 24 -1.81 -13.16 -21.76
C LEU A 24 -2.79 -13.28 -22.95
N GLY A 25 -2.89 -12.25 -23.80
CA GLY A 25 -3.80 -12.23 -24.94
C GLY A 25 -5.28 -12.03 -24.58
N ILE A 26 -5.56 -11.41 -23.42
CA ILE A 26 -6.91 -11.17 -22.89
C ILE A 26 -7.32 -9.71 -23.17
N SER A 27 -8.51 -9.52 -23.74
CA SER A 27 -9.09 -8.18 -23.94
C SER A 27 -9.47 -7.51 -22.62
N THR A 28 -9.36 -6.19 -22.54
CA THR A 28 -9.49 -5.45 -21.29
C THR A 28 -10.55 -4.37 -21.34
N VAL A 29 -11.29 -4.24 -20.23
CA VAL A 29 -12.32 -3.21 -20.06
C VAL A 29 -12.00 -2.34 -18.85
N ALA A 30 -11.93 -1.02 -19.06
CA ALA A 30 -11.82 -0.05 -17.98
C ALA A 30 -13.21 0.50 -17.58
N VAL A 31 -13.35 0.84 -16.31
CA VAL A 31 -14.47 1.66 -15.80
C VAL A 31 -13.94 2.98 -15.31
N TYR A 32 -14.66 4.09 -15.56
CA TYR A 32 -14.17 5.40 -15.17
C TYR A 32 -15.29 6.34 -14.69
N SER A 33 -14.95 7.16 -13.69
CA SER A 33 -15.77 8.28 -13.25
C SER A 33 -15.55 9.51 -14.14
N GLU A 34 -16.38 10.54 -13.98
CA GLU A 34 -16.23 11.79 -14.73
C GLU A 34 -14.84 12.42 -14.55
N ALA A 35 -14.29 12.37 -13.33
CA ALA A 35 -12.97 12.93 -13.02
C ALA A 35 -11.81 12.17 -13.71
N ASP A 36 -11.99 10.87 -14.02
CA ASP A 36 -10.98 10.04 -14.68
C ASP A 36 -11.17 9.91 -16.19
N LYS A 37 -12.11 10.65 -16.80
CA LYS A 37 -12.36 10.60 -18.27
C LYS A 37 -11.10 10.71 -19.12
N ASN A 38 -10.10 11.47 -18.66
CA ASN A 38 -8.84 11.68 -19.37
C ASN A 38 -7.65 10.86 -18.81
N ALA A 39 -7.88 9.99 -17.83
CA ALA A 39 -6.82 9.20 -17.20
C ALA A 39 -6.19 8.21 -18.18
N LEU A 40 -4.93 7.84 -17.94
CA LEU A 40 -4.17 6.98 -18.84
C LEU A 40 -4.80 5.59 -18.99
N PHE A 41 -5.28 5.02 -17.89
CA PHE A 41 -5.84 3.67 -17.86
C PHE A 41 -7.10 3.55 -18.76
N VAL A 42 -7.92 4.61 -18.85
CA VAL A 42 -9.09 4.66 -19.74
C VAL A 42 -8.69 4.56 -21.21
N LYS A 43 -7.55 5.15 -21.57
CA LYS A 43 -7.01 5.13 -22.94
C LYS A 43 -6.21 3.87 -23.25
N TYR A 44 -5.80 3.13 -22.22
CA TYR A 44 -4.99 1.92 -22.34
C TYR A 44 -5.86 0.67 -22.56
N ALA A 45 -7.06 0.66 -21.99
CA ALA A 45 -8.03 -0.41 -22.16
C ALA A 45 -8.51 -0.52 -23.61
N ASP A 46 -8.95 -1.72 -23.99
CA ASP A 46 -9.53 -1.95 -25.32
C ASP A 46 -10.96 -1.39 -25.41
N GLU A 47 -11.68 -1.37 -24.28
CA GLU A 47 -13.00 -0.74 -24.12
C GLU A 47 -13.07 0.02 -22.78
N ALA A 48 -13.90 1.06 -22.70
CA ALA A 48 -14.08 1.82 -21.46
C ALA A 48 -15.53 2.28 -21.25
N TYR A 49 -16.01 2.15 -20.00
CA TYR A 49 -17.39 2.47 -19.62
C TYR A 49 -17.45 3.52 -18.51
N PHE A 50 -18.31 4.52 -18.69
CA PHE A 50 -18.58 5.54 -17.69
C PHE A 50 -19.46 4.97 -16.57
N ILE A 51 -19.05 5.16 -15.31
CA ILE A 51 -19.72 4.60 -14.13
C ILE A 51 -20.22 5.63 -13.12
N GLY A 52 -20.18 6.93 -13.45
CA GLY A 52 -20.80 7.97 -12.62
C GLY A 52 -19.90 9.16 -12.26
N PRO A 53 -20.38 10.02 -11.35
CA PRO A 53 -19.69 11.26 -10.95
C PRO A 53 -18.43 10.98 -10.12
N PRO A 54 -17.62 12.01 -9.81
CA PRO A 54 -16.31 11.82 -9.18
C PRO A 54 -16.32 11.12 -7.81
N GLN A 55 -17.37 11.29 -7.01
CA GLN A 55 -17.47 10.70 -5.68
C GLN A 55 -17.44 9.16 -5.77
N SER A 56 -16.49 8.53 -5.09
CA SER A 56 -16.29 7.06 -5.16
C SER A 56 -17.55 6.28 -4.80
N ALA A 57 -18.34 6.73 -3.81
CA ALA A 57 -19.61 6.12 -3.42
C ALA A 57 -20.65 6.04 -4.57
N GLN A 58 -20.55 6.95 -5.54
CA GLN A 58 -21.44 7.04 -6.69
C GLN A 58 -20.80 6.50 -7.98
N SER A 59 -19.54 6.07 -7.93
CA SER A 59 -18.77 5.54 -9.06
C SER A 59 -18.09 4.21 -8.70
N TYR A 60 -16.82 4.21 -8.30
CA TYR A 60 -16.01 3.00 -8.10
C TYR A 60 -16.50 2.07 -6.97
N LEU A 61 -17.34 2.57 -6.05
CA LEU A 61 -17.99 1.78 -5.00
C LEU A 61 -19.46 1.43 -5.32
N ASN A 62 -19.99 1.91 -6.44
CA ASN A 62 -21.35 1.60 -6.87
C ASN A 62 -21.35 0.27 -7.63
N MET A 63 -21.69 -0.81 -6.92
CA MET A 63 -21.69 -2.16 -7.49
C MET A 63 -22.61 -2.31 -8.69
N ASP A 64 -23.78 -1.65 -8.71
CA ASP A 64 -24.73 -1.77 -9.81
C ASP A 64 -24.15 -1.18 -11.10
N ASN A 65 -23.47 -0.04 -11.03
CA ASN A 65 -22.80 0.56 -12.19
C ASN A 65 -21.64 -0.31 -12.71
N ILE A 66 -20.90 -0.97 -11.81
CA ILE A 66 -19.81 -1.87 -12.18
C ILE A 66 -20.37 -3.13 -12.85
N VAL A 67 -21.38 -3.77 -12.26
CA VAL A 67 -22.02 -4.97 -12.81
C VAL A 67 -22.68 -4.68 -14.17
N ASP A 68 -23.34 -3.54 -14.31
CA ASP A 68 -23.89 -3.10 -15.60
C ASP A 68 -22.80 -2.94 -16.68
N ALA A 69 -21.64 -2.38 -16.33
CA ALA A 69 -20.49 -2.32 -17.24
C ALA A 69 -19.93 -3.71 -17.59
N ILE A 70 -19.90 -4.65 -16.64
CA ILE A 70 -19.49 -6.04 -16.89
C ILE A 70 -20.44 -6.70 -17.91
N HIS A 71 -21.75 -6.58 -17.71
CA HIS A 71 -22.75 -7.14 -18.62
C HIS A 71 -22.71 -6.51 -20.01
N LYS A 72 -22.60 -5.18 -20.10
CA LYS A 72 -22.54 -4.46 -21.40
C LYS A 72 -21.30 -4.80 -22.21
N SER A 73 -20.16 -5.05 -21.54
CA SER A 73 -18.91 -5.39 -22.19
C SER A 73 -18.77 -6.88 -22.52
N GLY A 74 -19.59 -7.74 -21.88
CA GLY A 74 -19.47 -9.19 -21.97
C GLY A 74 -18.19 -9.72 -21.32
N SER A 75 -17.71 -9.06 -20.25
CA SER A 75 -16.52 -9.53 -19.53
C SER A 75 -16.83 -10.78 -18.71
N GLU A 76 -15.96 -11.79 -18.78
CA GLU A 76 -16.14 -13.09 -18.10
C GLU A 76 -15.67 -13.05 -16.64
N ALA A 77 -14.72 -12.14 -16.35
CA ALA A 77 -14.17 -11.96 -15.03
C ALA A 77 -13.95 -10.48 -14.70
N VAL A 78 -13.88 -10.18 -13.41
CA VAL A 78 -13.56 -8.87 -12.88
C VAL A 78 -12.32 -8.93 -11.99
N HIS A 79 -11.32 -8.11 -12.31
CA HIS A 79 -10.17 -7.89 -11.45
C HIS A 79 -10.39 -6.63 -10.61
N PRO A 80 -10.45 -6.71 -9.28
CA PRO A 80 -10.77 -5.56 -8.46
C PRO A 80 -9.56 -4.67 -8.15
N GLY A 81 -8.34 -5.15 -8.42
CA GLY A 81 -7.11 -4.44 -8.04
C GLY A 81 -6.96 -4.40 -6.52
N TYR A 82 -6.76 -3.20 -5.95
CA TYR A 82 -6.74 -2.98 -4.51
C TYR A 82 -7.56 -1.74 -4.12
N GLY A 83 -8.07 -1.72 -2.89
CA GLY A 83 -9.04 -0.71 -2.47
C GLY A 83 -10.39 -0.85 -3.19
N PHE A 84 -11.27 0.14 -3.02
CA PHE A 84 -12.64 0.10 -3.55
C PHE A 84 -13.38 -1.19 -3.16
N LEU A 85 -13.75 -2.02 -4.15
CA LEU A 85 -14.53 -3.23 -3.97
C LEU A 85 -13.67 -4.50 -3.82
N SER A 86 -12.34 -4.38 -3.76
CA SER A 86 -11.42 -5.54 -3.72
C SER A 86 -11.57 -6.43 -2.50
N GLU A 87 -12.06 -5.90 -1.39
CA GLU A 87 -12.31 -6.64 -0.15
C GLU A 87 -13.79 -6.56 0.23
N ASN A 88 -14.67 -6.37 -0.76
CA ASN A 88 -16.10 -6.29 -0.53
C ASN A 88 -16.76 -7.64 -0.81
N ALA A 89 -17.09 -8.36 0.26
CA ALA A 89 -17.73 -9.67 0.18
C ALA A 89 -19.09 -9.67 -0.55
N ASP A 90 -19.88 -8.60 -0.43
CA ASP A 90 -21.17 -8.48 -1.13
C ASP A 90 -20.98 -8.34 -2.64
N PHE A 91 -19.91 -7.68 -3.07
CA PHE A 91 -19.54 -7.59 -4.48
C PHE A 91 -19.12 -8.95 -5.04
N VAL A 92 -18.35 -9.75 -4.28
CA VAL A 92 -18.01 -11.13 -4.67
C VAL A 92 -19.26 -11.99 -4.83
N LYS A 93 -20.18 -11.91 -3.87
CA LYS A 93 -21.46 -12.60 -3.91
C LYS A 93 -22.29 -12.21 -5.13
N ARG A 94 -22.33 -10.93 -5.46
CA ARG A 94 -23.02 -10.40 -6.63
C ARG A 94 -22.40 -10.93 -7.93
N CYS A 95 -21.08 -10.84 -8.09
CA CYS A 95 -20.37 -11.39 -9.25
C CYS A 95 -20.71 -12.87 -9.45
N LYS A 96 -20.64 -13.67 -8.38
CA LYS A 96 -20.98 -15.11 -8.43
C LYS A 96 -22.43 -15.35 -8.87
N SER A 97 -23.37 -14.52 -8.42
CA SER A 97 -24.80 -14.65 -8.75
C SER A 97 -25.08 -14.33 -10.22
N ASP A 98 -24.26 -13.45 -10.80
CA ASP A 98 -24.35 -13.01 -12.20
C ASP A 98 -23.43 -13.83 -13.13
N GLY A 99 -22.81 -14.91 -12.62
CA GLY A 99 -21.94 -15.80 -13.41
C GLY A 99 -20.59 -15.20 -13.78
N ILE A 100 -20.16 -14.13 -13.11
CA ILE A 100 -18.90 -13.42 -13.34
C ILE A 100 -17.85 -13.96 -12.36
N VAL A 101 -16.65 -14.29 -12.86
CA VAL A 101 -15.55 -14.71 -12.01
C VAL A 101 -14.92 -13.49 -11.32
N PHE A 102 -14.90 -13.49 -9.99
CA PHE A 102 -14.14 -12.51 -9.22
C PHE A 102 -12.68 -12.98 -9.09
N ILE A 103 -11.73 -12.19 -9.58
CA ILE A 103 -10.30 -12.52 -9.50
C ILE A 103 -9.78 -12.10 -8.12
N GLY A 104 -9.94 -13.00 -7.15
CA GLY A 104 -9.58 -12.80 -5.76
C GLY A 104 -10.15 -13.90 -4.85
N PRO A 105 -10.07 -13.74 -3.52
CA PRO A 105 -10.55 -14.73 -2.57
C PRO A 105 -12.08 -14.87 -2.54
N SER A 106 -12.57 -15.92 -1.88
CA SER A 106 -14.01 -16.18 -1.74
C SER A 106 -14.72 -15.17 -0.83
N GLU A 107 -16.04 -15.04 -0.97
CA GLU A 107 -16.89 -14.24 -0.07
C GLU A 107 -16.65 -14.60 1.40
N LYS A 108 -16.57 -15.90 1.71
CA LYS A 108 -16.37 -16.41 3.07
C LYS A 108 -15.01 -15.96 3.62
N THR A 109 -13.96 -16.08 2.82
CA THR A 109 -12.59 -15.67 3.19
C THR A 109 -12.54 -14.17 3.47
N ILE A 110 -13.13 -13.34 2.60
CA ILE A 110 -13.16 -11.88 2.77
C ILE A 110 -13.93 -11.48 4.03
N ARG A 111 -15.10 -12.08 4.30
CA ARG A 111 -15.85 -11.79 5.55
C ARG A 111 -15.09 -12.22 6.79
N GLY A 112 -14.47 -13.41 6.75
CA GLY A 112 -13.70 -13.94 7.88
C GLY A 112 -12.48 -13.09 8.21
N ALA A 113 -11.74 -12.65 7.20
CA ALA A 113 -10.56 -11.79 7.36
C ALA A 113 -10.91 -10.35 7.76
N GLY A 114 -12.04 -9.81 7.28
CA GLY A 114 -12.46 -8.45 7.59
C GLY A 114 -12.84 -8.21 9.06
N SER A 115 -13.19 -9.26 9.81
CA SER A 115 -13.41 -9.17 11.25
C SER A 115 -12.10 -9.37 12.01
N LYS A 116 -11.52 -8.28 12.53
CA LYS A 116 -10.26 -8.35 13.32
C LYS A 116 -10.35 -9.30 14.51
N ILE A 117 -11.51 -9.36 15.17
CA ILE A 117 -11.73 -10.23 16.33
C ILE A 117 -11.76 -11.70 15.90
N GLU A 118 -12.58 -12.04 14.89
CA GLU A 118 -12.70 -13.42 14.42
C GLU A 118 -11.42 -13.91 13.75
N ALA A 119 -10.72 -13.04 13.01
CA ALA A 119 -9.42 -13.34 12.44
C ALA A 119 -8.40 -13.67 13.54
N ARG A 120 -8.28 -12.83 14.59
CA ARG A 120 -7.36 -13.12 15.72
C ARG A 120 -7.70 -14.42 16.43
N LYS A 121 -8.97 -14.68 16.74
CA LYS A 121 -9.42 -15.95 17.36
C LYS A 121 -9.08 -17.16 16.49
N THR A 122 -9.26 -17.03 15.18
CA THR A 122 -8.93 -18.08 14.21
C THR A 122 -7.43 -18.36 14.17
N MET A 123 -6.61 -17.31 14.13
CA MET A 123 -5.14 -17.43 14.14
C MET A 123 -4.62 -18.02 15.46
N GLN A 124 -5.17 -17.59 16.59
CA GLN A 124 -4.80 -18.12 17.91
C GLN A 124 -5.16 -19.60 18.06
N LYS A 125 -6.35 -20.03 17.60
CA LYS A 125 -6.75 -21.45 17.56
C LYS A 125 -5.83 -22.28 16.64
N ALA A 126 -5.30 -21.65 15.60
CA ALA A 126 -4.29 -22.25 14.73
C ALA A 126 -2.88 -22.24 15.34
N GLY A 127 -2.68 -21.74 16.56
CA GLY A 127 -1.36 -21.64 17.19
C GLY A 127 -0.43 -20.64 16.49
N ILE A 128 -0.99 -19.67 15.74
CA ILE A 128 -0.23 -18.56 15.17
C ILE A 128 -0.20 -17.46 16.23
N PRO A 129 0.99 -16.92 16.57
CA PRO A 129 1.09 -15.87 17.57
C PRO A 129 0.20 -14.67 17.22
N VAL A 130 -0.58 -14.20 18.19
CA VAL A 130 -1.35 -12.94 18.10
C VAL A 130 -0.90 -12.03 19.23
N ILE A 131 -1.05 -10.71 19.07
CA ILE A 131 -0.64 -9.75 20.11
C ILE A 131 -1.44 -10.09 21.39
N PRO A 132 -0.79 -10.36 22.53
CA PRO A 132 -1.49 -10.59 23.79
C PRO A 132 -2.31 -9.35 24.16
N GLY A 133 -3.55 -9.56 24.60
CA GLY A 133 -4.45 -8.46 24.94
C GLY A 133 -5.77 -8.96 25.47
N THR A 134 -6.57 -8.03 26.00
CA THR A 134 -7.91 -8.35 26.51
C THR A 134 -8.88 -8.59 25.36
N GLU A 135 -9.63 -9.68 25.43
CA GLU A 135 -10.73 -9.95 24.48
C GLU A 135 -11.96 -9.09 24.75
N GLU A 136 -12.16 -8.76 26.03
CA GLU A 136 -13.29 -7.99 26.52
C GLU A 136 -12.86 -6.58 26.90
N ARG A 137 -13.86 -5.69 26.99
CA ARG A 137 -13.65 -4.33 27.47
C ARG A 137 -13.16 -4.36 28.93
N ILE A 138 -12.33 -3.40 29.28
CA ILE A 138 -11.98 -3.18 30.68
C ILE A 138 -13.20 -2.64 31.44
N GLU A 139 -13.58 -3.33 32.51
CA GLU A 139 -14.78 -2.99 33.32
C GLU A 139 -14.46 -2.05 34.48
N ASN A 140 -13.30 -2.24 35.11
CA ASN A 140 -12.83 -1.49 36.27
C ASN A 140 -11.29 -1.53 36.35
N VAL A 141 -10.72 -0.76 37.28
CA VAL A 141 -9.27 -0.63 37.46
C VAL A 141 -8.64 -1.94 37.92
N GLU A 142 -9.33 -2.74 38.75
CA GLU A 142 -8.83 -4.04 39.22
C GLU A 142 -8.70 -5.05 38.06
N HIS A 143 -9.69 -5.11 37.17
CA HIS A 143 -9.65 -5.92 35.95
C HIS A 143 -8.47 -5.48 35.07
N ALA A 144 -8.24 -4.17 34.91
CA ALA A 144 -7.12 -3.66 34.16
C ALA A 144 -5.76 -4.06 34.73
N ILE A 145 -5.58 -3.95 36.06
CA ILE A 145 -4.34 -4.36 36.74
C ILE A 145 -4.07 -5.83 36.48
N SER A 146 -5.07 -6.70 36.72
CA SER A 146 -4.92 -8.15 36.49
C SER A 146 -4.57 -8.46 35.04
N ALA A 147 -5.23 -7.82 34.08
CA ALA A 147 -4.94 -8.02 32.66
C ALA A 147 -3.54 -7.56 32.28
N ALA A 148 -3.09 -6.42 32.78
CA ALA A 148 -1.76 -5.90 32.50
C ALA A 148 -0.65 -6.76 33.12
N GLU A 149 -0.88 -7.34 34.30
CA GLU A 149 0.03 -8.28 34.95
C GLU A 149 0.13 -9.61 34.17
N GLU A 150 -1.00 -10.12 33.66
CA GLU A 150 -1.03 -11.34 32.84
C GLU A 150 -0.33 -11.15 31.49
N ILE A 151 -0.57 -10.02 30.82
CA ILE A 151 0.08 -9.65 29.55
C ILE A 151 1.59 -9.34 29.78
N GLY A 152 1.91 -8.79 30.94
CA GLY A 152 3.21 -8.29 31.32
C GLY A 152 3.50 -6.90 30.73
N TYR A 153 4.08 -6.02 31.54
CA TYR A 153 4.48 -4.68 31.12
C TYR A 153 5.66 -4.67 30.12
N PRO A 154 5.84 -3.59 29.33
CA PRO A 154 4.88 -2.51 29.13
C PRO A 154 3.63 -2.96 28.36
N VAL A 155 2.50 -2.33 28.65
CA VAL A 155 1.22 -2.52 27.95
C VAL A 155 0.75 -1.21 27.34
N ILE A 156 -0.19 -1.28 26.41
CA ILE A 156 -0.82 -0.12 25.81
C ILE A 156 -2.33 -0.19 26.03
N VAL A 157 -2.89 0.88 26.59
CA VAL A 157 -4.33 1.08 26.69
C VAL A 157 -4.80 1.72 25.40
N LYS A 158 -5.80 1.14 24.73
CA LYS A 158 -6.35 1.62 23.45
C LYS A 158 -7.86 1.77 23.54
N SER A 159 -8.43 2.79 22.92
CA SER A 159 -9.88 2.89 22.75
C SER A 159 -10.39 2.02 21.59
N SER A 160 -11.62 1.51 21.73
CA SER A 160 -12.32 0.69 20.73
C SER A 160 -12.46 1.40 19.36
N ALA A 161 -12.74 2.69 19.41
CA ALA A 161 -12.98 3.53 18.23
C ALA A 161 -11.74 4.32 17.78
N GLY A 162 -10.58 4.14 18.42
CA GLY A 162 -9.36 4.89 18.17
C GLY A 162 -8.54 4.37 16.99
N GLY A 163 -8.17 5.28 16.08
CA GLY A 163 -7.21 5.04 14.99
C GLY A 163 -6.22 6.18 14.87
N GLY A 164 -5.02 5.92 14.33
CA GLY A 164 -4.06 6.98 14.02
C GLY A 164 -3.30 7.58 15.21
N GLY A 165 -3.16 6.84 16.32
CA GLY A 165 -2.44 7.32 17.51
C GLY A 165 -3.30 8.08 18.54
N ILE A 166 -4.57 8.36 18.23
CA ILE A 166 -5.48 9.07 19.13
C ILE A 166 -6.20 8.07 20.04
N GLY A 167 -6.19 8.32 21.35
CA GLY A 167 -6.84 7.44 22.33
C GLY A 167 -6.03 6.18 22.65
N MET A 168 -4.69 6.27 22.62
CA MET A 168 -3.81 5.20 23.09
C MET A 168 -2.67 5.72 23.96
N LYS A 169 -2.32 5.00 25.01
CA LYS A 169 -1.25 5.40 25.94
C LYS A 169 -0.54 4.20 26.52
N VAL A 170 0.79 4.28 26.58
CA VAL A 170 1.66 3.22 27.10
C VAL A 170 1.71 3.31 28.62
N VAL A 171 1.61 2.15 29.26
CA VAL A 171 1.71 1.95 30.70
C VAL A 171 2.91 1.04 30.94
N LYS A 172 3.89 1.50 31.71
CA LYS A 172 5.14 0.78 31.99
C LYS A 172 5.13 0.04 33.32
N GLU A 173 4.27 0.46 34.23
CA GLU A 173 4.16 -0.10 35.58
C GLU A 173 2.74 0.06 36.13
N THR A 174 2.40 -0.72 37.15
CA THR A 174 1.04 -0.79 37.73
C THR A 174 0.54 0.57 38.24
N SER A 175 1.42 1.41 38.79
CA SER A 175 1.10 2.77 39.29
C SER A 175 0.52 3.70 38.22
N GLU A 176 0.80 3.45 36.94
CA GLU A 176 0.37 4.32 35.84
C GLU A 176 -1.02 3.95 35.27
N ILE A 177 -1.58 2.81 35.66
CA ILE A 177 -2.72 2.19 34.94
C ILE A 177 -4.04 2.93 35.16
N GLU A 178 -4.34 3.29 36.41
CA GLU A 178 -5.61 3.95 36.79
C GLU A 178 -5.75 5.29 36.08
N GLN A 179 -4.75 6.16 36.22
CA GLN A 179 -4.71 7.46 35.54
C GLN A 179 -4.76 7.31 34.01
N THR A 180 -4.13 6.28 33.47
CA THR A 180 -4.10 6.05 32.02
C THR A 180 -5.46 5.60 31.49
N ILE A 181 -6.20 4.76 32.21
CA ILE A 181 -7.56 4.36 31.83
C ILE A 181 -8.50 5.55 31.85
N GLU A 182 -8.54 6.30 32.96
CA GLU A 182 -9.42 7.46 33.09
C GLU A 182 -9.18 8.48 31.97
N SER A 183 -7.90 8.81 31.71
CA SER A 183 -7.54 9.75 30.65
C SER A 183 -7.89 9.21 29.26
N THR A 184 -7.67 7.93 28.99
CA THR A 184 -7.98 7.31 27.69
C THR A 184 -9.49 7.23 27.46
N GLN A 185 -10.28 6.86 28.47
CA GLN A 185 -11.74 6.85 28.41
C GLN A 185 -12.31 8.25 28.17
N SER A 186 -11.75 9.28 28.81
CA SER A 186 -12.18 10.67 28.63
C SER A 186 -11.90 11.18 27.20
N VAL A 187 -10.73 10.86 26.65
CA VAL A 187 -10.42 11.12 25.23
C VAL A 187 -11.36 10.33 24.32
N ALA A 188 -11.60 9.05 24.60
CA ALA A 188 -12.43 8.22 23.76
C ALA A 188 -13.89 8.70 23.73
N ARG A 189 -14.43 9.09 24.89
CA ARG A 189 -15.76 9.70 25.03
C ARG A 189 -15.86 11.02 24.28
N SER A 190 -14.88 11.91 24.42
CA SER A 190 -14.92 13.24 23.79
C SER A 190 -14.76 13.20 22.28
N VAL A 191 -13.93 12.29 21.76
CA VAL A 191 -13.61 12.22 20.32
C VAL A 191 -14.54 11.27 19.57
N PHE A 192 -14.90 10.13 20.16
CA PHE A 192 -15.59 9.04 19.48
C PHE A 192 -16.96 8.70 20.07
N GLY A 193 -17.35 9.29 21.20
CA GLY A 193 -18.61 8.98 21.88
C GLY A 193 -18.67 7.56 22.47
N ASP A 194 -17.54 6.85 22.50
CA ASP A 194 -17.39 5.49 23.03
C ASP A 194 -16.25 5.48 24.05
N GLU A 195 -16.54 5.08 25.29
CA GLU A 195 -15.57 5.01 26.39
C GLU A 195 -14.92 3.62 26.54
N THR A 196 -15.19 2.71 25.61
CA THR A 196 -14.65 1.36 25.64
C THR A 196 -13.14 1.38 25.41
N VAL A 197 -12.40 0.78 26.35
CA VAL A 197 -10.94 0.62 26.28
C VAL A 197 -10.51 -0.84 26.44
N PHE A 198 -9.38 -1.17 25.85
CA PHE A 198 -8.73 -2.49 25.85
C PHE A 198 -7.27 -2.34 26.23
N ILE A 199 -6.67 -3.43 26.73
CA ILE A 199 -5.24 -3.49 27.04
C ILE A 199 -4.60 -4.51 26.10
N GLU A 200 -3.50 -4.11 25.46
CA GLU A 200 -2.69 -5.01 24.64
C GLU A 200 -1.22 -4.91 25.06
N LYS A 201 -0.42 -5.91 24.68
CA LYS A 201 1.02 -5.85 24.81
C LYS A 201 1.54 -4.66 24.01
N TYR A 202 2.35 -3.81 24.65
CA TYR A 202 3.08 -2.78 23.93
C TYR A 202 4.30 -3.42 23.26
N LEU A 203 4.36 -3.31 21.94
CA LEU A 203 5.49 -3.78 21.17
C LEU A 203 6.52 -2.66 21.06
N GLU A 204 7.73 -2.93 21.52
CA GLU A 204 8.85 -1.98 21.43
C GLU A 204 9.52 -2.12 20.06
N GLU A 205 9.89 -1.00 19.45
CA GLU A 205 10.55 -0.97 18.13
C GLU A 205 9.83 -1.84 17.08
N PRO A 206 8.49 -1.76 16.96
CA PRO A 206 7.75 -2.69 16.14
C PRO A 206 8.10 -2.50 14.67
N ARG A 207 8.31 -3.62 13.99
CA ARG A 207 8.43 -3.71 12.54
C ARG A 207 7.15 -4.22 11.93
N HIS A 208 6.79 -3.67 10.77
CA HIS A 208 5.65 -4.18 10.02
C HIS A 208 6.20 -5.10 8.93
N ILE A 209 6.06 -6.40 9.16
CA ILE A 209 6.55 -7.45 8.26
C ILE A 209 5.37 -8.18 7.67
N GLU A 210 5.39 -8.43 6.38
CA GLU A 210 4.29 -9.13 5.73
C GLU A 210 4.79 -10.19 4.75
N PHE A 211 4.00 -11.26 4.56
CA PHE A 211 4.32 -12.35 3.65
C PHE A 211 3.32 -12.40 2.51
N GLN A 212 3.84 -12.39 1.29
CA GLN A 212 3.04 -12.62 0.08
C GLN A 212 2.64 -14.08 -0.02
N ILE A 213 1.36 -14.36 -0.21
CA ILE A 213 0.81 -15.70 -0.43
C ILE A 213 0.21 -15.80 -1.84
N LEU A 214 0.38 -16.96 -2.45
CA LEU A 214 -0.45 -17.47 -3.54
C LEU A 214 -1.08 -18.80 -3.09
N ALA A 215 -2.38 -18.95 -3.33
CA ALA A 215 -3.11 -20.18 -3.08
C ALA A 215 -4.03 -20.48 -4.27
N ASP A 216 -4.09 -21.72 -4.74
CA ASP A 216 -5.04 -22.13 -5.80
C ASP A 216 -6.26 -22.88 -5.24
N SER A 217 -7.14 -23.32 -6.13
CA SER A 217 -8.31 -24.13 -5.75
C SER A 217 -8.00 -25.63 -5.62
N HIS A 218 -6.72 -26.01 -5.69
CA HIS A 218 -6.21 -27.40 -5.70
C HIS A 218 -5.37 -27.70 -4.45
N ASP A 219 -5.60 -26.96 -3.36
CA ASP A 219 -4.90 -27.07 -2.08
C ASP A 219 -3.39 -26.72 -2.12
N ASN A 220 -2.89 -26.11 -3.21
CA ASN A 220 -1.52 -25.62 -3.25
C ASN A 220 -1.44 -24.21 -2.64
N ILE A 221 -0.47 -24.01 -1.75
CA ILE A 221 -0.19 -22.71 -1.11
C ILE A 221 1.31 -22.50 -1.07
N VAL A 222 1.79 -21.35 -1.55
CA VAL A 222 3.19 -20.92 -1.46
C VAL A 222 3.29 -19.51 -0.90
N HIS A 223 4.40 -19.19 -0.24
CA HIS A 223 4.78 -17.82 0.09
C HIS A 223 5.91 -17.32 -0.84
N LEU A 224 5.82 -16.07 -1.27
CA LEU A 224 6.80 -15.42 -2.15
C LEU A 224 7.68 -14.42 -1.37
N CYS A 225 8.27 -14.90 -0.27
CA CYS A 225 9.09 -14.10 0.65
C CYS A 225 8.31 -13.04 1.48
N ASP A 226 9.03 -12.45 2.43
CA ASP A 226 8.62 -11.33 3.25
C ASP A 226 8.89 -9.96 2.60
N ARG A 227 8.14 -8.95 3.05
CA ARG A 227 8.38 -7.52 2.81
C ARG A 227 8.44 -6.77 4.14
N GLU A 228 9.32 -5.78 4.21
CA GLU A 228 9.44 -4.81 5.28
C GLU A 228 8.70 -3.53 4.91
N CYS A 229 7.68 -3.19 5.69
CA CYS A 229 6.78 -2.08 5.44
C CYS A 229 6.78 -1.07 6.59
N SER A 230 7.81 -1.07 7.45
CA SER A 230 7.91 -0.21 8.63
C SER A 230 7.91 1.29 8.37
N ILE A 231 8.33 1.76 7.20
CA ILE A 231 8.38 3.20 6.93
C ILE A 231 6.98 3.71 6.61
N GLN A 232 6.30 4.17 7.66
CA GLN A 232 4.89 4.56 7.61
C GLN A 232 4.67 5.94 8.22
N ARG A 233 3.61 6.63 7.77
CA ARG A 233 3.08 7.83 8.40
C ARG A 233 1.61 7.62 8.71
N ARG A 234 1.20 7.79 9.98
CA ARG A 234 -0.21 7.59 10.41
C ARG A 234 -0.77 6.25 9.89
N HIS A 235 0.03 5.18 9.98
CA HIS A 235 -0.27 3.82 9.47
C HIS A 235 -0.35 3.68 7.94
N GLN A 236 -0.04 4.71 7.16
CA GLN A 236 0.09 4.63 5.72
C GLN A 236 1.54 4.31 5.33
N LYS A 237 1.76 3.18 4.66
CA LYS A 237 3.07 2.77 4.13
C LYS A 237 3.55 3.77 3.05
N LEU A 238 4.83 4.14 3.12
CA LEU A 238 5.47 5.11 2.21
C LEU A 238 6.67 4.50 1.46
N ILE A 239 7.42 3.64 2.14
CA ILE A 239 8.57 2.91 1.58
C ILE A 239 8.50 1.47 2.06
N GLU A 240 8.67 0.55 1.12
CA GLU A 240 8.67 -0.89 1.35
C GLU A 240 9.95 -1.51 0.77
N GLU A 241 10.48 -2.56 1.40
CA GLU A 241 11.62 -3.30 0.86
C GLU A 241 11.46 -4.81 0.98
N ALA A 242 12.06 -5.54 0.03
CA ALA A 242 12.01 -7.00 -0.02
C ALA A 242 13.40 -7.56 -0.36
N PRO A 243 13.93 -8.53 0.40
CA PRO A 243 13.40 -9.00 1.69
C PRO A 243 13.56 -7.96 2.82
N SER A 244 13.06 -8.25 4.02
CA SER A 244 13.32 -7.45 5.22
C SER A 244 14.77 -7.59 5.70
N PRO A 245 15.42 -6.49 6.14
CA PRO A 245 16.73 -6.54 6.78
C PRO A 245 16.71 -7.20 8.18
N ALA A 246 15.53 -7.41 8.78
CA ALA A 246 15.40 -8.06 10.08
C ALA A 246 15.46 -9.59 10.01
N MET A 247 15.37 -10.18 8.82
CA MET A 247 15.15 -11.61 8.65
C MET A 247 16.45 -12.42 8.60
N THR A 248 16.55 -13.43 9.47
CA THR A 248 17.43 -14.58 9.26
C THR A 248 16.73 -15.66 8.42
N VAL A 249 17.47 -16.69 8.00
CA VAL A 249 16.88 -17.84 7.28
C VAL A 249 15.84 -18.54 8.16
N GLU A 250 16.20 -18.80 9.42
CA GLU A 250 15.35 -19.48 10.38
C GLU A 250 14.10 -18.66 10.73
N LEU A 251 14.26 -17.34 10.92
CA LEU A 251 13.11 -16.47 11.19
C LEU A 251 12.14 -16.47 10.00
N ARG A 252 12.66 -16.39 8.77
CA ARG A 252 11.85 -16.41 7.55
C ARG A 252 11.13 -17.74 7.36
N GLU A 253 11.78 -18.87 7.63
CA GLU A 253 11.15 -20.19 7.59
C GLU A 253 10.00 -20.29 8.60
N ARG A 254 10.21 -19.85 9.84
CA ARG A 254 9.18 -19.87 10.89
C ARG A 254 7.99 -18.96 10.54
N MET A 255 8.24 -17.71 10.15
CA MET A 255 7.18 -16.76 9.83
C MET A 255 6.46 -17.13 8.53
N GLY A 256 7.18 -17.61 7.52
CA GLY A 256 6.61 -18.12 6.27
C GLY A 256 5.71 -19.33 6.50
N ALA A 257 6.12 -20.27 7.36
CA ALA A 257 5.27 -21.39 7.76
C ALA A 257 3.99 -20.91 8.47
N SER A 258 4.08 -19.91 9.34
CA SER A 258 2.91 -19.28 9.97
C SER A 258 2.00 -18.59 8.95
N ALA A 259 2.56 -17.94 7.93
CA ALA A 259 1.79 -17.31 6.86
C ALA A 259 1.04 -18.33 5.98
N ILE A 260 1.70 -19.43 5.58
CA ILE A 260 1.04 -20.55 4.88
C ILE A 260 -0.06 -21.15 5.76
N LYS A 261 0.21 -21.37 7.05
CA LYS A 261 -0.78 -21.89 8.00
C LYS A 261 -1.98 -20.97 8.14
N ALA A 262 -1.76 -19.65 8.21
CA ALA A 262 -2.80 -18.64 8.26
C ALA A 262 -3.72 -18.75 7.03
N ALA A 263 -3.12 -18.76 5.84
CA ALA A 263 -3.83 -18.89 4.57
C ALA A 263 -4.65 -20.20 4.49
N LYS A 264 -4.07 -21.31 4.95
CA LYS A 264 -4.77 -22.61 4.97
C LYS A 264 -5.99 -22.61 5.88
N VAL A 265 -5.88 -22.04 7.08
CA VAL A 265 -6.97 -22.06 8.07
C VAL A 265 -8.17 -21.20 7.64
N ILE A 266 -7.92 -20.15 6.86
CA ILE A 266 -8.97 -19.27 6.33
C ILE A 266 -9.45 -19.68 4.94
N ASP A 267 -9.03 -20.86 4.44
CA ASP A 267 -9.44 -21.38 3.13
C ASP A 267 -9.15 -20.34 2.02
N TYR A 268 -7.92 -19.82 2.03
CA TYR A 268 -7.51 -18.74 1.14
C TYR A 268 -7.32 -19.24 -0.30
N VAL A 269 -7.74 -18.44 -1.27
CA VAL A 269 -7.51 -18.66 -2.71
C VAL A 269 -7.09 -17.34 -3.33
N ASN A 270 -6.30 -17.41 -4.39
CA ASN A 270 -5.71 -16.30 -5.14
C ASN A 270 -4.51 -15.66 -4.40
N SER A 271 -4.15 -14.42 -4.76
CA SER A 271 -3.09 -13.66 -4.09
C SER A 271 -3.59 -12.99 -2.83
N GLY A 272 -2.77 -12.99 -1.79
CA GLY A 272 -3.04 -12.29 -0.53
C GLY A 272 -1.79 -12.00 0.25
N THR A 273 -1.95 -11.26 1.35
CA THR A 273 -0.83 -10.98 2.25
C THR A 273 -1.22 -11.24 3.69
N ILE A 274 -0.35 -11.93 4.42
CA ILE A 274 -0.44 -12.07 5.87
C ILE A 274 0.52 -11.07 6.51
N GLU A 275 -0.03 -10.12 7.27
CA GLU A 275 0.74 -9.08 7.95
C GLU A 275 1.04 -9.47 9.40
N PHE A 276 2.23 -9.12 9.86
CA PHE A 276 2.74 -9.36 11.20
C PHE A 276 3.38 -8.08 11.77
N LEU A 277 3.27 -7.90 13.08
CA LEU A 277 4.17 -7.03 13.82
C LEU A 277 5.32 -7.87 14.38
N TYR A 278 6.55 -7.48 14.09
CA TYR A 278 7.76 -8.08 14.63
C TYR A 278 8.38 -7.15 15.68
N SER A 279 8.78 -7.68 16.82
CA SER A 279 9.38 -6.91 17.92
C SER A 279 10.39 -7.79 18.65
N LYS A 280 11.66 -7.37 18.65
CA LYS A 280 12.77 -7.98 19.42
C LYS A 280 12.89 -9.52 19.32
N GLY A 281 12.58 -10.11 18.16
CA GLY A 281 12.71 -11.55 17.90
C GLY A 281 11.38 -12.31 17.89
N ASP A 282 10.33 -11.71 18.45
CA ASP A 282 8.96 -12.22 18.42
C ASP A 282 8.17 -11.59 17.27
N TYR A 283 7.15 -12.30 16.82
CA TYR A 283 6.22 -11.80 15.81
C TYR A 283 4.79 -12.15 16.18
N TYR A 284 3.85 -11.32 15.73
CA TYR A 284 2.44 -11.42 16.05
C TYR A 284 1.62 -11.11 14.82
N PHE A 285 0.65 -11.96 14.50
CA PHE A 285 -0.31 -11.74 13.43
C PHE A 285 -1.05 -10.41 13.64
N LEU A 286 -1.11 -9.61 12.58
CA LEU A 286 -1.79 -8.32 12.55
C LEU A 286 -3.10 -8.42 11.79
N GLU A 287 -3.04 -8.73 10.50
CA GLU A 287 -4.21 -8.84 9.63
C GLU A 287 -3.92 -9.65 8.36
N VAL A 288 -4.98 -9.93 7.60
CA VAL A 288 -4.89 -10.50 6.25
C VAL A 288 -5.44 -9.48 5.27
N ASN A 289 -4.63 -9.09 4.29
CA ASN A 289 -5.11 -8.33 3.15
C ASN A 289 -5.58 -9.33 2.09
N THR A 290 -6.89 -9.37 1.84
CA THR A 290 -7.56 -10.35 0.98
C THR A 290 -7.51 -9.98 -0.51
N ARG A 291 -6.36 -9.45 -0.94
CA ARG A 291 -6.17 -8.83 -2.25
C ARG A 291 -4.67 -8.66 -2.56
N LEU A 292 -4.38 -8.23 -3.79
CA LEU A 292 -3.06 -7.68 -4.12
C LEU A 292 -2.78 -6.40 -3.31
N GLN A 293 -1.52 -6.11 -3.07
CA GLN A 293 -1.06 -4.88 -2.41
C GLN A 293 -0.29 -3.98 -3.38
N VAL A 294 -0.10 -2.72 -2.96
CA VAL A 294 0.55 -1.69 -3.77
C VAL A 294 2.01 -2.10 -4.04
N GLU A 295 2.66 -2.57 -2.98
CA GLU A 295 4.05 -3.02 -2.84
C GLU A 295 4.34 -4.43 -3.40
N HIS A 296 3.41 -5.04 -4.15
CA HIS A 296 3.69 -6.31 -4.82
C HIS A 296 4.89 -6.27 -5.80
N PRO A 297 5.24 -5.16 -6.49
CA PRO A 297 6.34 -5.15 -7.46
C PRO A 297 7.69 -5.55 -6.88
N ILE A 298 7.98 -5.21 -5.62
CA ILE A 298 9.26 -5.58 -4.99
C ILE A 298 9.38 -7.07 -4.74
N THR A 299 8.27 -7.77 -4.51
CA THR A 299 8.23 -9.24 -4.49
C THR A 299 8.45 -9.82 -5.89
N GLU A 300 7.81 -9.25 -6.91
CA GLU A 300 7.94 -9.75 -8.29
C GLU A 300 9.38 -9.66 -8.79
N VAL A 301 10.08 -8.54 -8.54
CA VAL A 301 11.44 -8.34 -9.07
C VAL A 301 12.50 -9.19 -8.37
N ILE A 302 12.29 -9.60 -7.11
CA ILE A 302 13.25 -10.48 -6.42
C ILE A 302 12.96 -11.97 -6.65
N THR A 303 11.72 -12.34 -6.95
CA THR A 303 11.32 -13.75 -7.16
C THR A 303 11.20 -14.14 -8.63
N GLY A 304 11.01 -13.17 -9.53
CA GLY A 304 10.69 -13.41 -10.94
C GLY A 304 9.24 -13.84 -11.19
N VAL A 305 8.38 -13.86 -10.17
CA VAL A 305 6.99 -14.29 -10.27
C VAL A 305 6.09 -13.09 -10.60
N ASP A 306 5.31 -13.18 -11.67
CA ASP A 306 4.31 -12.18 -12.04
C ASP A 306 3.01 -12.47 -11.27
N LEU A 307 2.80 -11.74 -10.18
CA LEU A 307 1.70 -11.97 -9.25
C LEU A 307 0.34 -11.81 -9.93
N VAL A 308 0.17 -10.81 -10.79
CA VAL A 308 -1.13 -10.57 -11.44
C VAL A 308 -1.45 -11.65 -12.47
N LYS A 309 -0.46 -12.19 -13.18
CA LYS A 309 -0.69 -13.34 -14.06
C LYS A 309 -1.10 -14.57 -13.27
N GLU A 310 -0.43 -14.84 -12.14
CA GLU A 310 -0.82 -15.94 -11.24
C GLU A 310 -2.25 -15.72 -10.71
N GLN A 311 -2.63 -14.51 -10.31
CA GLN A 311 -4.00 -14.21 -9.91
C GLN A 311 -5.03 -14.58 -10.99
N ILE A 312 -4.74 -14.24 -12.26
CA ILE A 312 -5.63 -14.53 -13.40
C ILE A 312 -5.69 -16.03 -13.68
N ASN A 313 -4.55 -16.72 -13.70
CA ASN A 313 -4.48 -18.18 -13.93
C ASN A 313 -5.22 -18.95 -12.84
N ILE A 314 -4.97 -18.62 -11.57
CA ILE A 314 -5.65 -19.22 -10.42
C ILE A 314 -7.16 -18.99 -10.50
N ALA A 315 -7.61 -17.78 -10.84
CA ALA A 315 -9.03 -17.49 -10.99
C ALA A 315 -9.67 -18.21 -12.20
N TYR A 316 -8.87 -18.52 -13.22
CA TYR A 316 -9.31 -19.36 -14.36
C TYR A 316 -9.45 -20.84 -13.97
N GLY A 317 -8.80 -21.27 -12.89
CA GLY A 317 -8.83 -22.63 -12.36
C GLY A 317 -7.53 -23.41 -12.55
N ASP A 318 -6.46 -22.77 -13.00
CA ASP A 318 -5.14 -23.41 -13.15
C ASP A 318 -4.47 -23.58 -11.77
N GLU A 319 -3.56 -24.57 -11.67
CA GLU A 319 -2.68 -24.75 -10.52
C GLU A 319 -1.60 -23.65 -10.47
N ILE A 320 -1.10 -23.34 -9.27
CA ILE A 320 0.05 -22.43 -9.12
C ILE A 320 1.23 -22.96 -9.94
N SER A 321 1.91 -22.07 -10.68
CA SER A 321 2.97 -22.45 -11.62
C SER A 321 4.26 -22.95 -10.95
N MET A 322 4.36 -22.91 -9.61
CA MET A 322 5.55 -23.29 -8.86
C MET A 322 5.24 -23.96 -7.51
N LYS A 323 6.24 -24.66 -6.97
CA LYS A 323 6.26 -25.15 -5.59
C LYS A 323 7.10 -24.24 -4.70
N GLN A 324 6.96 -24.36 -3.39
CA GLN A 324 7.68 -23.53 -2.42
C GLN A 324 9.22 -23.60 -2.59
N GLN A 325 9.75 -24.76 -2.96
CA GLN A 325 11.19 -24.98 -3.17
C GLN A 325 11.75 -24.26 -4.42
N ASP A 326 10.88 -23.88 -5.36
CA ASP A 326 11.26 -23.18 -6.59
C ASP A 326 11.29 -21.65 -6.40
N VAL A 327 10.80 -21.16 -5.24
CA VAL A 327 10.81 -19.75 -4.89
C VAL A 327 12.21 -19.37 -4.39
N HIS A 328 12.94 -18.63 -5.23
CA HIS A 328 14.27 -18.13 -4.91
C HIS A 328 14.25 -16.61 -4.72
N ILE A 329 14.94 -16.13 -3.68
CA ILE A 329 15.15 -14.71 -3.43
C ILE A 329 16.43 -14.28 -4.14
N ASN A 330 16.32 -13.42 -5.14
CA ASN A 330 17.45 -12.86 -5.86
C ASN A 330 17.57 -11.36 -5.60
N GLY A 331 18.62 -10.96 -4.88
CA GLY A 331 18.94 -9.55 -4.63
C GLY A 331 18.01 -8.89 -3.61
N TRP A 332 17.82 -7.59 -3.78
CA TRP A 332 17.11 -6.69 -2.89
C TRP A 332 16.33 -5.66 -3.70
N ALA A 333 15.09 -5.39 -3.29
CA ALA A 333 14.26 -4.40 -3.92
C ALA A 333 13.66 -3.42 -2.93
N ILE A 334 13.49 -2.17 -3.37
CA ILE A 334 12.92 -1.08 -2.57
C ILE A 334 11.91 -0.34 -3.43
N GLU A 335 10.72 -0.09 -2.89
CA GLU A 335 9.67 0.73 -3.50
C GLU A 335 9.50 2.04 -2.73
N CYS A 336 9.31 3.13 -3.47
CA CYS A 336 8.84 4.40 -2.94
C CYS A 336 7.52 4.78 -3.60
N ARG A 337 6.50 5.07 -2.78
CA ARG A 337 5.22 5.62 -3.25
C ARG A 337 5.37 7.10 -3.57
N ILE A 338 5.41 7.45 -4.85
CA ILE A 338 5.53 8.85 -5.28
C ILE A 338 4.14 9.45 -5.29
N ASN A 339 3.85 10.30 -4.31
CA ASN A 339 2.56 10.94 -4.12
C ASN A 339 2.64 12.43 -4.47
N ALA A 340 1.53 12.98 -4.96
CA ALA A 340 1.31 14.40 -5.10
C ALA A 340 0.96 15.01 -3.75
N GLU A 341 1.94 15.07 -2.86
CA GLU A 341 1.84 15.56 -1.48
C GLU A 341 3.03 16.46 -1.17
N ASP A 342 2.87 17.41 -0.25
CA ASP A 342 3.95 18.27 0.21
C ASP A 342 4.45 17.87 1.62
N PRO A 343 5.59 17.17 1.74
CA PRO A 343 6.13 16.78 3.05
C PRO A 343 6.39 17.95 4.00
N LEU A 344 6.69 19.14 3.48
CA LEU A 344 6.95 20.35 4.27
C LEU A 344 5.67 21.04 4.76
N SER A 345 4.51 20.60 4.27
CA SER A 345 3.19 21.06 4.69
C SER A 345 2.37 19.88 5.21
N GLU A 346 2.98 19.09 6.09
CA GLU A 346 2.37 17.90 6.71
C GLU A 346 1.76 16.91 5.69
N PHE A 347 2.42 16.72 4.54
CA PHE A 347 1.96 15.86 3.44
C PHE A 347 0.56 16.23 2.93
N THR A 348 0.22 17.52 2.94
CA THR A 348 -1.03 17.99 2.33
C THR A 348 -1.07 17.60 0.84
N PRO A 349 -2.18 17.02 0.34
CA PRO A 349 -2.32 16.71 -1.08
C PRO A 349 -2.13 17.94 -1.98
N SER A 350 -1.49 17.72 -3.13
CA SER A 350 -1.18 18.73 -4.14
C SER A 350 -1.78 18.32 -5.49
N PRO A 351 -3.13 18.26 -5.60
CA PRO A 351 -3.78 18.02 -6.89
C PRO A 351 -3.43 19.15 -7.86
N GLY A 352 -3.37 18.83 -9.15
CA GLY A 352 -2.97 19.82 -10.15
C GLY A 352 -2.49 19.19 -11.45
N ARG A 353 -2.19 20.06 -12.41
CA ARG A 353 -1.76 19.63 -13.74
C ARG A 353 -0.26 19.35 -13.76
N ILE A 354 0.10 18.13 -14.14
CA ILE A 354 1.49 17.75 -14.42
C ILE A 354 1.89 18.44 -15.72
N ARG A 355 2.79 19.42 -15.64
CA ARG A 355 3.31 20.15 -16.81
C ARG A 355 4.43 19.39 -17.49
N TYR A 356 5.34 18.82 -16.70
CA TYR A 356 6.44 17.99 -17.18
C TYR A 356 6.53 16.72 -16.36
N TYR A 357 6.80 15.63 -17.06
CA TYR A 357 6.97 14.31 -16.48
C TYR A 357 8.11 13.61 -17.21
N ARG A 358 9.17 13.26 -16.46
CA ARG A 358 10.24 12.38 -16.92
C ARG A 358 10.51 11.37 -15.81
N SER A 359 10.06 10.15 -16.03
CA SER A 359 10.34 9.02 -15.15
C SER A 359 11.82 8.64 -15.22
N PRO A 360 12.41 8.14 -14.12
CA PRO A 360 13.73 7.54 -14.15
C PRO A 360 13.69 6.20 -14.91
N GLY A 361 14.86 5.74 -15.34
CA GLY A 361 15.03 4.43 -15.99
C GLY A 361 16.40 3.83 -15.69
N GLY A 362 16.87 2.93 -16.55
CA GLY A 362 18.16 2.25 -16.42
C GLY A 362 18.07 0.87 -15.74
N PRO A 363 19.19 0.12 -15.66
CA PRO A 363 19.20 -1.23 -15.10
C PRO A 363 18.66 -1.30 -13.67
N GLY A 364 17.72 -2.22 -13.43
CA GLY A 364 17.13 -2.47 -12.12
C GLY A 364 16.14 -1.39 -11.65
N VAL A 365 15.53 -0.64 -12.55
CA VAL A 365 14.56 0.44 -12.22
C VAL A 365 13.24 0.15 -12.88
N ARG A 366 12.17 0.12 -12.09
CA ARG A 366 10.80 -0.17 -12.50
C ARG A 366 9.89 0.99 -12.06
N VAL A 367 9.02 1.44 -12.96
CA VAL A 367 8.03 2.48 -12.69
C VAL A 367 6.65 2.00 -13.10
N ASP A 368 5.75 1.91 -12.13
CA ASP A 368 4.33 1.61 -12.32
C ASP A 368 3.56 2.92 -12.08
N SER A 369 3.09 3.56 -13.16
CA SER A 369 2.47 4.90 -13.11
C SER A 369 1.15 4.95 -13.86
N GLY A 370 0.19 5.72 -13.34
CA GLY A 370 -1.10 6.02 -13.98
C GLY A 370 -1.21 7.37 -14.66
N VAL A 371 -0.11 8.15 -14.68
CA VAL A 371 -0.10 9.56 -15.10
C VAL A 371 0.73 9.79 -16.36
N TYR A 372 0.56 10.97 -16.96
CA TYR A 372 1.37 11.43 -18.11
C TYR A 372 1.47 12.96 -18.13
N ALA A 373 2.40 13.52 -18.91
CA ALA A 373 2.53 14.97 -19.06
C ALA A 373 1.25 15.60 -19.62
N GLY A 374 0.71 16.58 -18.91
CA GLY A 374 -0.54 17.26 -19.22
C GLY A 374 -1.75 16.72 -18.46
N TYR A 375 -1.65 15.55 -17.79
CA TYR A 375 -2.71 15.01 -16.93
C TYR A 375 -2.92 15.89 -15.68
N THR A 376 -4.17 16.00 -15.25
CA THR A 376 -4.54 16.70 -14.01
C THR A 376 -4.86 15.69 -12.94
N ILE A 377 -4.07 15.69 -11.87
CA ILE A 377 -4.32 14.89 -10.68
C ILE A 377 -5.57 15.45 -9.99
N SER A 378 -6.56 14.57 -9.85
CA SER A 378 -7.86 14.87 -9.26
C SER A 378 -7.76 15.02 -7.73
N PRO A 379 -8.54 15.92 -7.11
CA PRO A 379 -8.66 15.99 -5.65
C PRO A 379 -9.56 14.91 -5.05
N TYR A 380 -10.27 14.12 -5.88
CA TYR A 380 -11.28 13.15 -5.42
C TYR A 380 -10.72 11.79 -5.02
N TYR A 381 -9.46 11.49 -5.37
CA TYR A 381 -8.85 10.17 -5.21
C TYR A 381 -7.52 10.27 -4.48
N ASP A 382 -6.93 9.10 -4.23
CA ASP A 382 -5.58 8.98 -3.68
C ASP A 382 -4.54 9.78 -4.50
N SER A 383 -3.53 10.29 -3.79
CA SER A 383 -2.51 11.20 -4.30
C SER A 383 -1.40 10.47 -5.07
N LEU A 384 -1.41 9.14 -5.15
CA LEU A 384 -0.38 8.35 -5.82
C LEU A 384 -0.23 8.72 -7.30
N VAL A 385 0.98 9.15 -7.66
CA VAL A 385 1.41 9.46 -9.03
C VAL A 385 1.98 8.21 -9.68
N SER A 386 2.88 7.53 -8.96
CA SER A 386 3.54 6.31 -9.43
C SER A 386 4.19 5.56 -8.26
N LYS A 387 4.47 4.29 -8.49
CA LYS A 387 5.36 3.49 -7.66
C LYS A 387 6.72 3.44 -8.33
N LEU A 388 7.76 3.85 -7.61
CA LEU A 388 9.14 3.74 -8.06
C LEU A 388 9.80 2.57 -7.33
N SER A 389 10.04 1.49 -8.05
CA SER A 389 10.71 0.29 -7.53
C SER A 389 12.12 0.18 -8.11
N VAL A 390 13.09 -0.21 -7.29
CA VAL A 390 14.43 -0.57 -7.76
C VAL A 390 14.80 -1.95 -7.28
N TRP A 391 15.68 -2.61 -8.03
CA TRP A 391 16.29 -3.89 -7.69
C TRP A 391 17.82 -3.79 -7.75
N ALA A 392 18.52 -4.53 -6.90
CA ALA A 392 19.97 -4.67 -6.89
C ALA A 392 20.43 -6.00 -6.30
N PRO A 393 21.67 -6.46 -6.55
CA PRO A 393 22.24 -7.62 -5.84
C PRO A 393 22.38 -7.45 -4.32
N SER A 394 22.45 -6.21 -3.81
CA SER A 394 22.56 -5.94 -2.36
C SER A 394 21.70 -4.76 -1.92
N ARG A 395 21.31 -4.73 -0.65
CA ARG A 395 20.52 -3.63 -0.06
C ARG A 395 21.18 -2.26 -0.27
N MET A 396 22.48 -2.15 0.00
CA MET A 396 23.20 -0.87 -0.16
C MET A 396 23.26 -0.39 -1.62
N GLU A 397 23.37 -1.32 -2.57
CA GLU A 397 23.30 -0.97 -3.98
C GLU A 397 21.87 -0.59 -4.39
N ALA A 398 20.83 -1.24 -3.85
CA ALA A 398 19.44 -0.84 -4.06
C ALA A 398 19.18 0.58 -3.54
N ILE A 399 19.67 0.91 -2.34
CA ILE A 399 19.61 2.27 -1.79
C ILE A 399 20.32 3.27 -2.72
N SER A 400 21.52 2.93 -3.19
CA SER A 400 22.28 3.80 -4.10
C SER A 400 21.56 4.01 -5.43
N ARG A 401 20.96 2.95 -5.98
CA ARG A 401 20.15 2.99 -7.21
C ARG A 401 18.88 3.82 -7.02
N MET A 402 18.21 3.70 -5.87
CA MET A 402 17.04 4.49 -5.51
C MET A 402 17.39 5.98 -5.40
N LYS A 403 18.50 6.33 -4.72
CA LYS A 403 19.00 7.72 -4.66
C LYS A 403 19.15 8.33 -6.05
N ARG A 404 19.78 7.59 -6.97
CA ARG A 404 19.95 8.04 -8.36
C ARG A 404 18.61 8.12 -9.10
N ALA A 405 17.71 7.15 -8.93
CA ALA A 405 16.38 7.17 -9.55
C ALA A 405 15.55 8.38 -9.08
N LEU A 406 15.54 8.68 -7.78
CA LEU A 406 14.87 9.84 -7.20
C LEU A 406 15.48 11.18 -7.64
N TYR A 407 16.79 11.21 -7.91
CA TYR A 407 17.45 12.40 -8.48
C TYR A 407 17.01 12.66 -9.93
N GLU A 408 16.87 11.61 -10.73
CA GLU A 408 16.45 11.68 -12.13
C GLU A 408 14.93 11.87 -12.31
N TYR A 409 14.12 11.65 -11.26
CA TYR A 409 12.67 11.72 -11.36
C TYR A 409 12.17 13.17 -11.36
N ILE A 410 11.69 13.62 -12.51
CA ILE A 410 11.19 14.98 -12.71
C ILE A 410 9.67 14.96 -12.86
N ILE A 411 8.99 15.56 -11.88
CA ILE A 411 7.55 15.83 -11.92
C ILE A 411 7.36 17.32 -11.62
N VAL A 412 6.77 18.04 -12.57
CA VAL A 412 6.60 19.49 -12.50
C VAL A 412 5.13 19.86 -12.60
N GLY A 413 4.69 20.84 -11.80
CA GLY A 413 3.32 21.36 -11.79
C GLY A 413 2.51 20.96 -10.55
N VAL A 414 2.97 19.96 -9.80
CA VAL A 414 2.47 19.54 -8.49
C VAL A 414 3.64 19.39 -7.52
N LYS A 415 3.39 19.52 -6.22
CA LYS A 415 4.37 19.13 -5.20
C LYS A 415 4.35 17.61 -5.04
N THR A 416 5.50 17.03 -4.70
CA THR A 416 5.63 15.59 -4.49
C THR A 416 6.41 15.26 -3.23
N ASN A 417 6.21 14.05 -2.73
CA ASN A 417 6.95 13.51 -1.59
C ASN A 417 8.36 12.98 -1.93
N ILE A 418 8.89 13.22 -3.13
CA ILE A 418 10.26 12.84 -3.52
C ILE A 418 11.33 13.35 -2.53
N PRO A 419 11.27 14.60 -2.01
CA PRO A 419 12.23 15.07 -1.00
C PRO A 419 12.23 14.23 0.28
N PHE A 420 11.08 13.70 0.70
CA PHE A 420 10.98 12.77 1.83
C PHE A 420 11.74 11.47 1.54
N HIS A 421 11.51 10.86 0.38
CA HIS A 421 12.21 9.63 -0.01
C HIS A 421 13.73 9.85 -0.09
N LYS A 422 14.18 10.99 -0.63
CA LYS A 422 15.61 11.35 -0.62
C LYS A 422 16.18 11.46 0.79
N ALA A 423 15.45 12.05 1.74
CA ALA A 423 15.86 12.14 3.14
C ALA A 423 16.02 10.76 3.77
N VAL A 424 15.02 9.88 3.61
CA VAL A 424 15.07 8.52 4.15
C VAL A 424 16.25 7.73 3.57
N MET A 425 16.45 7.76 2.25
CA MET A 425 17.58 7.06 1.62
C MET A 425 18.94 7.56 2.12
N ASN A 426 19.04 8.83 2.51
CA ASN A 426 20.26 9.42 3.07
C ASN A 426 20.44 9.19 4.58
N SER A 427 19.39 8.76 5.29
CA SER A 427 19.47 8.44 6.72
C SER A 427 20.40 7.26 6.98
N ARG A 428 21.28 7.41 7.97
CA ARG A 428 22.18 6.34 8.42
C ARG A 428 21.40 5.20 9.07
N ALA A 429 20.36 5.52 9.84
CA ALA A 429 19.48 4.53 10.45
C ALA A 429 18.79 3.66 9.39
N PHE A 430 18.27 4.29 8.33
CA PHE A 430 17.70 3.54 7.20
C PHE A 430 18.75 2.64 6.53
N GLN A 431 19.95 3.17 6.23
CA GLN A 431 21.03 2.39 5.62
C GLN A 431 21.51 1.22 6.47
N ASN A 432 21.49 1.36 7.80
CA ASN A 432 21.82 0.30 8.75
C ASN A 432 20.68 -0.71 8.95
N GLY A 433 19.48 -0.45 8.45
CA GLY A 433 18.31 -1.31 8.65
C GLY A 433 17.69 -1.17 10.04
N GLU A 434 17.94 -0.06 10.74
CA GLU A 434 17.34 0.33 12.02
C GLU A 434 15.92 0.87 11.77
N LEU A 435 14.97 -0.02 11.48
CA LEU A 435 13.61 0.35 11.05
C LEU A 435 12.60 0.01 12.13
N THR A 436 11.61 0.88 12.29
CA THR A 436 10.43 0.71 13.16
C THR A 436 9.25 1.44 12.52
N THR A 437 8.01 1.18 12.97
CA THR A 437 6.84 1.98 12.55
C THR A 437 6.88 3.43 13.03
N HIS A 438 7.84 3.77 13.90
CA HIS A 438 8.07 5.11 14.46
C HIS A 438 9.26 5.82 13.80
N PHE A 439 9.90 5.20 12.80
CA PHE A 439 11.14 5.66 12.17
C PHE A 439 11.16 7.14 11.78
N ILE A 440 10.06 7.64 11.18
CA ILE A 440 9.97 9.02 10.72
C ILE A 440 10.15 10.01 11.87
N ASP A 441 9.53 9.71 13.01
CA ASP A 441 9.52 10.57 14.21
C ASP A 441 10.83 10.39 14.99
N ASP A 442 11.24 9.15 15.23
CA ASP A 442 12.44 8.78 16.01
C ASP A 442 13.74 9.32 15.41
N HIS A 443 13.82 9.34 14.07
CA HIS A 443 14.99 9.85 13.35
C HIS A 443 14.79 11.25 12.77
N HIS A 444 13.70 11.93 13.15
CA HIS A 444 13.41 13.32 12.77
C HIS A 444 13.52 13.59 11.25
N ILE A 445 13.02 12.66 10.43
CA ILE A 445 13.20 12.69 8.97
C ILE A 445 12.69 13.99 8.35
N LEU A 446 11.62 14.58 8.88
CA LEU A 446 11.09 15.84 8.36
C LEU A 446 12.07 17.01 8.50
N ARG A 447 12.90 17.04 9.54
CA ARG A 447 13.98 18.03 9.66
C ARG A 447 15.04 17.85 8.57
N ASP A 448 15.30 16.62 8.17
CA ASP A 448 16.24 16.34 7.08
C ASP A 448 15.65 16.70 5.70
N VAL A 449 14.34 16.58 5.53
CA VAL A 449 13.64 17.11 4.35
C VAL A 449 13.79 18.63 4.24
N GLU A 450 13.60 19.36 5.35
CA GLU A 450 13.80 20.81 5.40
C GLU A 450 15.22 21.23 5.00
N LYS A 451 16.24 20.53 5.54
CA LYS A 451 17.64 20.76 5.19
C LYS A 451 17.90 20.52 3.70
N LEU A 452 17.43 19.39 3.16
CA LEU A 452 17.58 19.07 1.73
C LEU A 452 16.93 20.12 0.84
N ALA A 453 15.73 20.58 1.21
CA ALA A 453 15.03 21.63 0.46
C ALA A 453 15.78 22.98 0.49
N HIS A 454 16.47 23.29 1.59
CA HIS A 454 17.33 24.46 1.68
C HIS A 454 18.59 24.33 0.82
N ASP A 455 19.25 23.17 0.86
CA ASP A 455 20.46 22.88 0.08
C ASP A 455 20.22 22.87 -1.43
N GLU A 456 19.08 22.32 -1.89
CA GLU A 456 18.72 22.35 -3.31
C GLU A 456 18.46 23.79 -3.80
N LYS A 457 17.97 24.69 -2.93
CA LYS A 457 17.81 26.11 -3.25
C LYS A 457 19.16 26.85 -3.31
N SER A 458 20.10 26.53 -2.42
CA SER A 458 21.41 27.21 -2.36
C SER A 458 22.35 26.80 -3.49
N LYS A 459 22.27 25.55 -3.98
CA LYS A 459 23.09 25.01 -5.07
C LYS A 459 22.62 25.36 -6.49
N GLY A 460 21.68 26.29 -6.66
CA GLY A 460 21.22 26.73 -7.98
C GLY A 460 20.05 25.93 -8.57
N GLY A 461 19.34 25.15 -7.76
CA GLY A 461 18.10 24.45 -8.12
C GLY A 461 18.30 22.99 -8.52
N SER A 462 17.23 22.20 -8.39
CA SER A 462 17.18 20.80 -8.81
C SER A 462 17.12 20.66 -10.34
N LEU A 463 17.32 19.44 -10.86
CA LEU A 463 17.15 19.13 -12.29
C LEU A 463 15.76 19.57 -12.81
N ALA A 464 14.72 19.46 -11.97
CA ALA A 464 13.39 19.96 -12.27
C ALA A 464 13.33 21.50 -12.38
N ALA A 465 14.04 22.22 -11.50
CA ALA A 465 14.11 23.69 -11.51
C ALA A 465 14.85 24.22 -12.75
N ALA A 466 15.89 23.52 -13.21
CA ALA A 466 16.59 23.87 -14.45
C ALA A 466 15.63 23.87 -15.65
N LEU A 467 14.78 22.84 -15.78
CA LEU A 467 13.79 22.70 -16.85
C LEU A 467 12.63 23.72 -16.76
N GLU A 468 12.24 24.13 -15.55
CA GLU A 468 11.25 25.21 -15.39
C GLU A 468 11.80 26.58 -15.82
N THR A 469 13.09 26.82 -15.61
CA THR A 469 13.72 28.12 -15.88
C THR A 469 13.76 28.42 -17.38
N ASP A 470 14.01 27.42 -18.22
CA ASP A 470 13.97 27.57 -19.68
C ASP A 470 12.56 27.91 -20.18
N ASN A 471 11.51 27.43 -19.52
CA ASN A 471 10.14 27.77 -19.88
C ASN A 471 9.72 29.18 -19.50
N LYS A 472 10.23 29.73 -18.39
CA LYS A 472 9.99 31.16 -18.08
C LYS A 472 10.57 32.04 -19.18
N LYS A 473 11.73 31.66 -19.74
CA LYS A 473 12.33 32.34 -20.89
C LYS A 473 11.48 32.15 -22.15
N ILE A 474 11.06 30.92 -22.48
CA ILE A 474 10.21 30.65 -23.66
C ILE A 474 8.85 31.36 -23.55
N ALA A 475 8.22 31.36 -22.38
CA ALA A 475 6.94 32.04 -22.12
C ALA A 475 7.10 33.57 -22.21
N ALA A 476 8.19 34.13 -21.67
CA ALA A 476 8.50 35.54 -21.81
C ALA A 476 8.75 35.93 -23.29
N VAL A 477 9.47 35.10 -24.05
CA VAL A 477 9.69 35.30 -25.49
C VAL A 477 8.37 35.21 -26.26
N THR A 478 7.55 34.19 -25.99
CA THR A 478 6.24 34.02 -26.64
C THR A 478 5.31 35.19 -26.33
N ALA A 479 5.28 35.65 -25.09
CA ALA A 479 4.50 36.82 -24.68
C ALA A 479 5.01 38.11 -25.37
N ALA A 480 6.33 38.30 -25.45
CA ALA A 480 6.92 39.44 -26.14
C ALA A 480 6.63 39.43 -27.65
N VAL A 481 6.72 38.27 -28.30
CA VAL A 481 6.35 38.09 -29.72
C VAL A 481 4.86 38.34 -29.93
N GLY A 482 4.00 37.82 -29.06
CA GLY A 482 2.56 38.07 -29.12
C GLY A 482 2.20 39.54 -28.97
N ALA A 483 2.83 40.25 -28.02
CA ALA A 483 2.65 41.68 -27.84
C ALA A 483 3.11 42.49 -29.07
N TYR A 484 4.25 42.13 -29.66
CA TYR A 484 4.77 42.76 -30.87
C TYR A 484 3.87 42.56 -32.10
N LEU A 485 3.34 41.35 -32.30
CA LEU A 485 2.43 41.05 -33.41
C LEU A 485 1.10 41.79 -33.27
N ASN A 486 0.60 41.97 -32.04
CA ASN A 486 -0.62 42.72 -31.77
C ASN A 486 -0.46 44.24 -31.90
N GLN A 487 0.75 44.78 -31.80
CA GLN A 487 1.02 46.21 -32.07
C GLN A 487 1.13 46.54 -33.57
N ARG A 488 1.22 45.53 -34.44
CA ARG A 488 1.31 45.69 -35.90
C ARG A 488 0.01 45.41 -36.65
N ARG A 489 -1.05 45.00 -35.95
CA ARG A 489 -2.43 45.03 -36.43
C ARG A 489 -3.07 46.32 -35.94
#